data_AF-A0A060BYD2-F1
#
_entry.id   AF-A0A060BYD2-F1
#
_cell.length_a   1.000
_cell.length_b   1.000
_cell.length_c   1.000
_cell.angle_alpha   90.00
_cell.angle_beta   90.00
_cell.angle_gamma   90.00
#
_symmetry.space_group_name_H-M   'P 1'
#
loop_
_entity.id
_entity.type
_entity.pdbx_description
1 polymer ?
#
loop_
_entity_poly.entity_id
_entity_poly.type
_entity_poly.pdbx_seq_one_letter_code
_entity_poly.pdbx_strand_id
1 'polypeptide(L)' 'MKLLIIRLSALGDVAMTVPVVTSLARQYPEIEITFLSQSFMEPLF' A
#
# COMPACT_ATOMS: atom_id res chain seq x y z
N MET A 1 -2.83 -7.54 14.11
CA MET A 1 -1.66 -8.12 13.39
C MET A 1 -1.04 -7.01 12.54
N LYS A 2 0.29 -6.98 12.33
CA LYS A 2 0.94 -5.90 11.56
C LYS A 2 1.50 -6.42 10.23
N LEU A 3 1.28 -5.68 9.15
CA LEU A 3 1.77 -6.02 7.81
C LEU A 3 2.53 -4.83 7.21
N LEU A 4 3.78 -5.06 6.83
CA LEU A 4 4.61 -4.08 6.13
C LEU A 4 4.67 -4.43 4.64
N ILE A 5 4.32 -3.46 3.78
CA ILE A 5 4.43 -3.55 2.33
C ILE A 5 5.49 -2.55 1.87
N ILE A 6 6.48 -3.01 1.10
CA ILE A 6 7.58 -2.19 0.63
C ILE A 6 7.55 -2.12 -0.90
N ARG A 7 7.36 -0.92 -1.45
CA ARG A 7 7.56 -0.67 -2.87
C ARG A 7 8.14 0.72 -3.12
N LEU A 8 9.42 0.75 -3.46
CA LEU A 8 10.23 1.98 -3.44
C LEU A 8 10.43 2.64 -4.82
N SER A 9 10.02 2.02 -5.92
CA SER A 9 10.36 2.50 -7.25
C SER A 9 9.24 2.26 -8.26
N ALA A 10 9.30 3.07 -9.34
CA ALA A 10 8.37 3.12 -10.47
C ALA A 10 6.93 3.47 -10.08
N LEU A 11 6.45 4.64 -10.54
CA LEU A 11 5.08 5.11 -10.28
C LEU A 11 4.02 4.09 -10.71
N GLY A 12 4.20 3.50 -11.89
CA GLY A 12 3.29 2.47 -12.41
C GLY A 12 3.17 1.27 -11.47
N ASP A 13 4.31 0.78 -10.96
CA ASP A 13 4.32 -0.38 -10.07
C ASP A 13 3.61 -0.09 -8.75
N VAL A 14 3.85 1.07 -8.13
CA VAL A 14 3.16 1.45 -6.88
C VAL A 14 1.68 1.68 -7.12
N ALA A 15 1.30 2.37 -8.20
CA ALA A 15 -0.10 2.61 -8.55
C ALA A 15 -0.86 1.30 -8.78
N MET A 16 -0.24 0.29 -9.41
CA MET A 16 -0.83 -1.04 -9.58
C MET A 16 -1.10 -1.77 -8.26
N THR A 17 -0.43 -1.40 -7.15
CA THR A 17 -0.67 -2.01 -5.83
C THR A 17 -1.86 -1.43 -5.07
N VAL A 18 -2.27 -0.18 -5.36
CA VAL A 18 -3.37 0.51 -4.67
C VAL A 18 -4.66 -0.32 -4.60
N PRO A 19 -5.20 -0.89 -5.70
CA PRO A 19 -6.43 -1.68 -5.62
C PRO A 19 -6.28 -2.94 -4.76
N VAL A 20 -5.09 -3.55 -4.77
CA VAL A 20 -4.78 -4.74 -3.96
C VAL A 20 -4.75 -4.40 -2.48
N VAL A 21 -4.03 -3.33 -2.11
CA VAL A 21 -3.95 -2.85 -0.72
C VAL A 21 -5.33 -2.42 -0.21
N THR A 22 -6.11 -1.73 -1.05
CA THR A 22 -7.48 -1.31 -0.71
C THR A 22 -8.39 -2.52 -0.46
N SER A 23 -8.34 -3.54 -1.31
CA SER A 23 -9.11 -4.77 -1.11
C SER A 23 -8.69 -5.50 0.17
N LEU A 24 -7.38 -5.58 0.44
CA LEU A 24 -6.84 -6.20 1.64
C LEU A 24 -7.32 -5.49 2.91
N ALA A 25 -7.24 -4.15 2.94
CA ALA A 25 -7.70 -3.34 4.07
C ALA A 25 -9.21 -3.49 4.33
N ARG A 26 -10.01 -3.64 3.26
CA ARG A 26 -11.46 -3.87 3.37
C ARG A 26 -11.80 -5.28 3.87
N GLN A 27 -11.04 -6.28 3.44
CA GLN A 27 -11.30 -7.68 3.77
C GLN A 27 -10.82 -8.06 5.17
N TYR A 28 -9.77 -7.41 5.66
CA TYR A 28 -9.13 -7.68 6.96
C TYR A 28 -8.94 -6.39 7.76
N PRO A 29 -10.03 -5.79 8.29
CA PRO A 29 -9.98 -4.51 8.99
C PRO A 29 -9.15 -4.52 10.30
N GLU A 30 -8.83 -5.71 10.83
CA GLU A 30 -8.00 -5.92 12.03
C GLU A 30 -6.48 -5.87 11.77
N ILE A 31 -6.06 -5.80 10.50
CA ILE A 31 -4.66 -5.73 10.10
C ILE A 31 -4.23 -4.27 9.98
N GLU A 32 -3.20 -3.90 10.72
CA GLU A 32 -2.52 -2.62 10.56
C GLU A 32 -1.52 -2.72 9.40
N ILE A 33 -1.81 -2.04 8.29
CA ILE A 33 -0.97 -2.04 7.09
C ILE A 33 -0.09 -0.79 7.10
N THR A 34 1.23 -0.98 6.98
CA THR A 34 2.20 0.09 6.74
C THR A 34 2.73 -0.04 5.32
N PHE A 35 2.62 1.02 4.52
CA PHE A 35 3.13 1.04 3.15
C PHE A 35 4.35 1.96 3.05
N LEU A 36 5.51 1.39 2.70
CA LEU A 36 6.78 2.13 2.55
C LEU A 36 7.06 2.39 1.07
N SER A 37 7.08 3.67 0.68
CA SER A 37 7.39 4.14 -0.68
C SER A 37 8.08 5.50 -0.69
N GLN A 38 8.30 6.08 -1.87
CA GLN A 38 8.80 7.44 -2.01
C GLN A 38 7.70 8.45 -1.65
N SER A 39 8.08 9.56 -1.02
CA SER A 39 7.14 10.56 -0.47
C SER A 39 6.14 11.10 -1.50
N PHE A 40 6.54 11.28 -2.76
CA PHE A 40 5.63 11.76 -3.80
C PHE A 40 4.48 10.80 -4.14
N MET A 41 4.54 9.55 -3.64
CA MET A 41 3.51 8.53 -3.85
C MET A 41 2.45 8.51 -2.75
N GLU A 42 2.62 9.29 -1.68
CA GLU A 42 1.65 9.41 -0.58
C GLU A 42 0.21 9.69 -1.03
N PRO A 43 -0.07 10.54 -2.05
CA PRO A 43 -1.45 10.80 -2.49
C PRO A 43 -2.17 9.62 -3.16
N LEU A 44 -1.51 8.48 -3.37
CA LEU A 44 -2.12 7.28 -3.97
C LEU A 44 -2.93 6.45 -2.96
N PHE A 45 -2.79 6.70 -1.66
CA PHE A 45 -3.41 5.94 -0.56
C PHE A 45 -4.26 6.84 0.34
#